data_AF-A0A961TVA2-F1
#
_entry.id   AF-A0A961TVA2-F1
#
_cell.length_a   1.000
_cell.length_b   1.000
_cell.length_c   1.000
_cell.angle_alpha   90.00
_cell.angle_beta   90.00
_cell.angle_gamma   90.00
#
_symmetry.space_group_name_H-M   'P 1'
#
loop_
_entity.id
_entity.type
_entity.pdbx_description
1 polymer ?
#
loop_
_entity_poly.entity_id
_entity_poly.type
_entity_poly.pdbx_seq_one_letter_code
_entity_poly.pdbx_strand_id
1 'polypeptide(L)'
;MARRPIEHGPPFIWVFGSNLAGRHGKGAALVAIQRHGAIYGQGEGLQGNSYGIPTKDENLKPRLLDDIFWSVELFKSVAAEMPERTFWVTRVGCGLAGFADWQMAPMFWGCPKNCILPDEWTVPANVEMIQRHIALYA
;
A
#
# COMPACT_ATOMS: atom_id res chain seq x y z
N MET A 1 18.31 -32.51 -16.58
CA MET A 1 17.98 -31.40 -15.65
C MET A 1 17.35 -30.28 -16.45
N ALA A 2 16.01 -30.21 -16.49
CA ALA A 2 15.35 -29.06 -17.07
C ALA A 2 15.54 -27.87 -16.11
N ARG A 3 16.19 -26.80 -16.57
CA ARG A 3 16.22 -25.54 -15.82
C ARG A 3 14.75 -25.09 -15.72
N ARG A 4 14.24 -24.99 -14.49
CA ARG A 4 12.93 -24.38 -14.23
C ARG A 4 12.90 -22.98 -14.87
N PRO A 5 11.80 -22.56 -15.50
CA PRO A 5 11.70 -21.18 -15.98
C PRO A 5 12.00 -20.25 -14.82
N ILE A 6 12.85 -19.25 -15.06
CA ILE A 6 12.96 -18.13 -14.14
C ILE A 6 11.63 -17.41 -14.29
N GLU A 7 10.67 -17.70 -13.43
CA GLU A 7 9.45 -16.90 -13.33
C GLU A 7 9.91 -15.53 -12.84
N HIS A 8 10.25 -14.65 -13.78
CA HIS A 8 10.32 -13.23 -13.51
C HIS A 8 8.93 -12.87 -13.03
N GLY A 9 8.80 -12.67 -11.73
CA GLY A 9 7.57 -12.13 -11.16
C GLY A 9 7.16 -10.84 -11.87
N PRO A 10 5.95 -10.34 -11.59
CA PRO A 10 5.49 -9.09 -12.17
C PRO A 10 6.57 -8.01 -12.07
N PRO A 11 6.72 -7.13 -13.08
CA PRO A 11 7.85 -6.20 -13.19
C PRO A 11 7.89 -5.12 -12.09
N PHE A 12 6.95 -5.20 -11.14
CA PHE A 12 6.78 -4.28 -10.04
C PHE A 12 6.36 -5.05 -8.77
N ILE A 13 6.61 -4.43 -7.63
CA ILE A 13 6.07 -4.82 -6.33
C ILE A 13 4.66 -4.27 -6.20
N TRP A 14 3.67 -5.14 -6.03
CA TRP A 14 2.27 -4.75 -5.82
C TRP A 14 2.04 -4.33 -4.36
N VAL A 15 1.78 -3.05 -4.12
CA VAL A 15 1.56 -2.51 -2.77
C VAL A 15 0.08 -2.45 -2.46
N PHE A 16 -0.36 -3.15 -1.42
CA PHE A 16 -1.78 -3.36 -1.13
C PHE A 16 -2.15 -3.11 0.33
N GLY A 17 -3.42 -2.74 0.54
CA GLY A 17 -4.02 -2.69 1.87
C GLY A 17 -4.24 -4.10 2.45
N SER A 18 -3.62 -4.35 3.60
CA SER A 18 -3.63 -5.61 4.34
C SER A 18 -4.34 -5.45 5.70
N ASN A 19 -4.29 -6.49 6.53
CA ASN A 19 -4.62 -6.46 7.96
C ASN A 19 -3.47 -7.06 8.79
N LEU A 20 -3.39 -6.74 10.08
CA LEU A 20 -2.29 -7.22 10.96
C LEU A 20 -2.20 -8.75 11.02
N ALA A 21 -3.32 -9.47 10.87
CA ALA A 21 -3.33 -10.94 10.85
C ALA A 21 -2.93 -11.56 9.49
N GLY A 22 -2.63 -10.76 8.46
CA GLY A 22 -2.26 -11.26 7.13
C GLY A 22 -3.35 -12.08 6.44
N ARG A 23 -4.63 -11.82 6.74
CA ARG A 23 -5.78 -12.52 6.13
C ARG A 23 -6.15 -11.87 4.81
N HIS A 24 -5.50 -12.25 3.72
CA HIS A 24 -5.64 -11.60 2.41
C HIS A 24 -6.76 -12.21 1.54
N GLY A 25 -7.96 -12.39 2.09
CA GLY A 25 -9.04 -13.15 1.42
C GLY A 25 -9.91 -12.39 0.42
N LYS A 26 -9.76 -11.06 0.28
CA LYS A 26 -10.61 -10.21 -0.59
C LYS A 26 -9.83 -9.02 -1.17
N GLY A 27 -10.39 -8.42 -2.22
CA GLY A 27 -9.89 -7.16 -2.81
C GLY A 27 -8.44 -7.24 -3.30
N ALA A 28 -7.71 -6.13 -3.18
CA ALA A 28 -6.31 -6.05 -3.61
C ALA A 28 -5.38 -7.05 -2.88
N ALA A 29 -5.73 -7.44 -1.65
CA ALA A 29 -4.97 -8.45 -0.90
C ALA A 29 -5.12 -9.86 -1.51
N LEU A 30 -6.33 -10.21 -1.97
CA LEU A 30 -6.54 -11.49 -2.68
C LEU A 30 -5.75 -11.54 -3.98
N VAL A 31 -5.73 -10.43 -4.73
CA VAL A 31 -4.90 -10.30 -5.94
C VAL A 31 -3.42 -10.48 -5.60
N ALA A 32 -2.96 -9.91 -4.49
CA ALA A 32 -1.58 -10.04 -4.04
C ALA A 32 -1.20 -11.51 -3.76
N ILE A 33 -2.05 -12.29 -3.08
CA ILE A 33 -1.82 -13.74 -2.90
C ILE A 33 -1.81 -14.46 -4.25
N GLN A 34 -2.84 -14.24 -5.07
CA GLN A 34 -3.06 -15.04 -6.28
C GLN A 34 -2.02 -14.79 -7.39
N ARG A 35 -1.45 -13.59 -7.44
CA ARG A 35 -0.65 -13.14 -8.60
C ARG A 35 0.71 -12.55 -8.24
N HIS A 36 0.91 -12.15 -6.99
CA HIS A 36 2.11 -11.44 -6.56
C HIS A 36 2.85 -12.16 -5.42
N GLY A 37 2.42 -13.36 -5.02
CA GLY A 37 3.12 -14.17 -4.02
C GLY A 37 3.06 -13.59 -2.61
N ALA A 38 2.00 -12.85 -2.27
CA ALA A 38 1.76 -12.50 -0.88
C ALA A 38 1.59 -13.77 -0.02
N ILE A 39 2.04 -13.68 1.22
CA ILE A 39 2.14 -14.76 2.19
C ILE A 39 1.01 -14.61 3.21
N TYR A 40 0.14 -15.62 3.27
CA TYR A 40 -0.91 -15.66 4.28
C TYR A 40 -0.31 -15.62 5.69
N GLY A 41 -0.86 -14.77 6.56
CA GLY A 41 -0.34 -14.54 7.91
C GLY A 41 0.69 -13.42 8.02
N GLN A 42 1.20 -12.88 6.90
CA GLN A 42 2.10 -11.73 6.90
C GLN A 42 1.33 -10.42 6.62
N GLY A 43 1.06 -9.67 7.68
CA GLY A 43 0.25 -8.44 7.63
C GLY A 43 0.96 -7.22 7.03
N GLU A 44 2.28 -7.10 7.22
CA GLU A 44 3.08 -5.94 6.84
C GLU A 44 4.36 -6.35 6.12
N GLY A 45 4.89 -5.45 5.30
CA GLY A 45 6.22 -5.56 4.72
C GLY A 45 6.24 -6.30 3.37
N LEU A 46 7.46 -6.39 2.84
CA LEU A 46 7.76 -7.05 1.56
C LEU A 46 7.53 -8.56 1.66
N GLN A 47 6.84 -9.13 0.68
CA GLN A 47 6.49 -10.54 0.59
C GLN A 47 6.22 -10.94 -0.87
N GLY A 48 6.93 -11.97 -1.36
CA GLY A 48 6.91 -12.30 -2.78
C GLY A 48 7.28 -11.08 -3.65
N ASN A 49 6.44 -10.79 -4.65
CA ASN A 49 6.49 -9.56 -5.46
C ASN A 49 5.38 -8.58 -5.05
N SER A 50 5.16 -8.44 -3.73
CA SER A 50 4.16 -7.55 -3.15
C SER A 50 4.62 -6.94 -1.83
N TYR A 51 3.95 -5.89 -1.38
CA TYR A 51 4.18 -5.26 -0.09
C TYR A 51 2.84 -5.00 0.60
N GLY A 52 2.69 -5.50 1.83
CA GLY A 52 1.47 -5.31 2.62
C GLY A 52 1.56 -4.07 3.52
N ILE A 53 0.56 -3.20 3.48
CA ILE A 53 0.36 -2.09 4.43
C ILE A 53 -0.88 -2.41 5.27
N PRO A 54 -0.76 -2.73 6.57
CA PRO A 54 -1.92 -3.08 7.40
C PRO A 54 -2.82 -1.86 7.62
N THR A 55 -4.01 -1.87 7.04
CA THR A 55 -5.04 -0.82 7.21
C THR A 55 -6.15 -1.24 8.19
N LYS A 56 -6.08 -2.49 8.64
CA LYS A 56 -6.99 -3.10 9.60
C LYS A 56 -6.21 -3.87 10.66
N ASP A 57 -6.79 -3.99 11.84
CA ASP A 57 -6.27 -4.81 12.92
C ASP A 57 -6.46 -6.32 12.63
N GLU A 58 -6.00 -7.18 13.54
CA GLU A 58 -6.14 -8.63 13.47
C GLU A 58 -7.60 -9.12 13.47
N ASN A 59 -8.52 -8.27 13.91
CA ASN A 59 -9.96 -8.49 13.96
C ASN A 59 -10.71 -7.87 12.77
N LEU A 60 -9.97 -7.38 11.76
CA LEU A 60 -10.49 -6.76 10.54
C LEU A 60 -11.23 -5.43 10.75
N LYS A 61 -11.03 -4.77 11.89
CA LYS A 61 -11.50 -3.40 12.14
C LYS A 61 -10.49 -2.41 11.55
N PRO A 62 -10.93 -1.25 11.00
CA PRO A 62 -10.01 -0.21 10.56
C PRO A 62 -9.05 0.22 11.68
N ARG A 63 -7.77 0.41 11.36
CA ARG A 63 -6.77 0.97 12.29
C ARG A 63 -6.93 2.48 12.42
N LEU A 64 -6.29 3.08 13.42
CA LEU A 64 -6.18 4.54 13.51
C LEU A 64 -5.35 5.07 12.34
N LEU A 65 -5.62 6.31 11.90
CA LEU A 65 -4.86 6.93 10.80
C LEU A 65 -3.38 7.09 11.15
N ASP A 66 -3.05 7.44 12.39
CA ASP A 66 -1.66 7.57 12.86
C ASP A 66 -0.90 6.25 12.79
N ASP A 67 -1.56 5.15 13.14
CA ASP A 67 -1.00 3.80 13.06
C ASP A 67 -0.72 3.38 11.60
N ILE A 68 -1.61 3.77 10.69
CA ILE A 68 -1.45 3.51 9.26
C ILE A 68 -0.35 4.40 8.68
N PHE A 69 -0.26 5.67 9.11
CA PHE A 69 0.77 6.61 8.70
C PHE A 69 2.17 6.02 8.93
N TRP A 70 2.44 5.46 10.11
CA TRP A 70 3.74 4.83 10.39
C TRP A 70 4.02 3.60 9.51
N SER A 71 2.99 2.80 9.19
CA SER A 71 3.13 1.71 8.22
C SER A 71 3.46 2.23 6.80
N VAL A 72 2.92 3.39 6.42
CA VAL A 72 3.24 4.04 5.13
C VAL A 72 4.67 4.62 5.13
N GLU A 73 5.13 5.20 6.24
CA GLU A 73 6.51 5.69 6.36
C GLU A 73 7.54 4.54 6.31
N LEU A 74 7.21 3.38 6.90
CA LEU A 74 8.03 2.17 6.75
C LEU A 74 8.07 1.71 5.29
N PHE A 75 6.94 1.70 4.60
CA PHE A 75 6.88 1.41 3.17
C PHE A 75 7.77 2.37 2.36
N LYS A 76 7.67 3.68 2.60
CA LYS A 76 8.48 4.71 1.91
C LYS A 76 9.97 4.48 2.12
N SER A 77 10.38 4.10 3.33
CA SER A 77 11.77 3.76 3.63
C SER A 77 12.25 2.56 2.82
N VAL A 78 11.48 1.47 2.78
CA VAL A 78 11.80 0.28 1.98
C VAL A 78 11.86 0.60 0.48
N ALA A 79 10.92 1.40 -0.02
CA ALA A 79 10.92 1.79 -1.43
C ALA A 79 12.15 2.64 -1.80
N ALA A 80 12.61 3.51 -0.89
CA ALA A 80 13.81 4.32 -1.09
C ALA A 80 15.09 3.49 -1.11
N GLU A 81 15.15 2.42 -0.32
CA GLU A 81 16.28 1.48 -0.27
C GLU A 81 16.36 0.55 -1.49
N MET A 82 15.28 0.46 -2.29
CA MET A 82 15.19 -0.40 -3.48
C MET A 82 14.91 0.42 -4.77
N PRO A 83 15.79 1.37 -5.15
CA PRO A 83 15.53 2.30 -6.25
C PRO A 83 15.40 1.62 -7.62
N GLU A 84 15.91 0.39 -7.78
CA GLU A 84 15.81 -0.41 -8.99
C GLU A 84 14.49 -1.17 -9.13
N ARG A 85 13.67 -1.22 -8.07
CA ARG A 85 12.33 -1.82 -8.08
C ARG A 85 11.28 -0.76 -8.26
N THR A 86 10.28 -1.05 -9.08
CA THR A 86 9.06 -0.23 -9.18
C THR A 86 8.03 -0.74 -8.17
N PHE A 87 7.43 0.16 -7.40
CA PHE A 87 6.34 -0.14 -6.48
C PHE A 87 5.05 0.41 -7.05
N TRP A 88 4.11 -0.48 -7.43
CA TRP A 88 2.81 -0.08 -7.93
C TRP A 88 1.82 -0.04 -6.77
N VAL A 89 1.42 1.17 -6.38
CA VAL A 89 0.60 1.41 -5.18
C VAL A 89 -0.87 1.41 -5.55
N THR A 90 -1.62 0.48 -4.95
CA THR A 90 -3.09 0.48 -5.03
C THR A 90 -3.68 1.66 -4.25
N ARG A 91 -5.00 1.89 -4.33
CA ARG A 91 -5.72 2.77 -3.41
C ARG A 91 -5.81 2.14 -2.00
N VAL A 92 -4.66 2.01 -1.34
CA VAL A 92 -4.49 1.42 -0.02
C VAL A 92 -5.48 2.06 0.96
N GLY A 93 -6.21 1.24 1.71
CA GLY A 93 -7.21 1.69 2.69
C GLY A 93 -8.58 2.10 2.11
N CYS A 94 -8.67 2.43 0.82
CA CYS A 94 -9.90 3.02 0.25
C CYS A 94 -10.96 2.00 -0.20
N GLY A 95 -10.63 0.71 -0.17
CA GLY A 95 -11.57 -0.38 -0.44
C GLY A 95 -12.26 -0.86 0.84
N LEU A 96 -11.88 -2.05 1.31
CA LEU A 96 -12.55 -2.73 2.42
C LEU A 96 -12.31 -2.10 3.80
N ALA A 97 -11.29 -1.27 3.96
CA ALA A 97 -11.06 -0.52 5.20
C ALA A 97 -11.92 0.76 5.27
N GLY A 98 -12.43 1.23 4.13
CA GLY A 98 -13.44 2.28 4.08
C GLY A 98 -12.92 3.70 4.29
N PHE A 99 -11.62 3.93 4.21
CA PHE A 99 -11.06 5.28 4.25
C PHE A 99 -11.34 6.02 2.94
N ALA A 100 -11.48 7.33 3.00
CA ALA A 100 -11.54 8.16 1.81
C ALA A 100 -10.13 8.51 1.31
N ASP A 101 -9.99 8.84 0.03
CA ASP A 101 -8.69 9.22 -0.55
C ASP A 101 -8.05 10.40 0.18
N TRP A 102 -8.85 11.40 0.61
CA TRP A 102 -8.32 12.56 1.33
C TRP A 102 -7.72 12.21 2.70
N GLN A 103 -8.06 11.05 3.28
CA GLN A 103 -7.44 10.55 4.51
C GLN A 103 -6.14 9.82 4.21
N MET A 104 -6.08 9.06 3.11
CA MET A 104 -4.96 8.17 2.78
C MET A 104 -3.88 8.85 1.95
N ALA A 105 -4.28 9.55 0.88
CA ALA A 105 -3.38 10.15 -0.10
C ALA A 105 -2.30 11.06 0.52
N PRO A 106 -2.59 11.91 1.53
CA PRO A 106 -1.56 12.74 2.16
C PRO A 106 -0.40 11.94 2.77
N MET A 107 -0.64 10.71 3.25
CA MET A 107 0.41 9.85 3.82
C MET A 107 1.42 9.40 2.76
N PHE A 108 1.01 9.32 1.50
CA PHE A 108 1.85 8.90 0.38
C PHE A 108 2.55 10.09 -0.31
N TRP A 109 2.34 11.33 0.15
CA TRP A 109 3.12 12.45 -0.34
C TRP A 109 4.61 12.29 0.01
N GLY A 110 5.46 12.69 -0.94
CA GLY A 110 6.90 12.49 -0.83
C GLY A 110 7.35 11.04 -0.97
N CYS A 111 6.50 10.14 -1.51
CA CYS A 111 6.94 8.80 -1.89
C CYS A 111 8.15 8.87 -2.84
N PRO A 112 9.10 7.92 -2.72
CA PRO A 112 10.21 7.78 -3.67
C PRO A 112 9.75 7.71 -5.13
N LYS A 113 10.60 8.16 -6.07
CA LYS A 113 10.25 8.27 -7.50
C LYS A 113 9.90 6.93 -8.17
N ASN A 114 10.33 5.82 -7.57
CA ASN A 114 10.01 4.47 -8.01
C ASN A 114 8.65 3.96 -7.48
N CYS A 115 7.88 4.79 -6.78
CA CYS A 115 6.49 4.52 -6.42
C CYS A 115 5.55 5.12 -7.47
N ILE A 116 4.76 4.25 -8.11
CA ILE A 116 3.64 4.64 -8.97
C ILE A 116 2.40 4.71 -8.09
N LEU A 117 1.90 5.93 -7.85
CA LEU A 117 0.70 6.16 -7.05
C LEU A 117 -0.57 6.07 -7.93
N PRO A 118 -1.75 5.79 -7.34
CA PRO A 118 -3.03 5.88 -8.05
C PRO A 118 -3.26 7.26 -8.66
N ASP A 119 -3.92 7.34 -9.81
CA ASP A 119 -4.18 8.60 -10.51
C ASP A 119 -4.96 9.60 -9.65
N GLU A 120 -5.85 9.12 -8.76
CA GLU A 120 -6.58 9.94 -7.82
C GLU A 120 -5.66 10.64 -6.79
N TRP A 121 -4.43 10.17 -6.63
CA TRP A 121 -3.44 10.67 -5.68
C TRP A 121 -2.28 11.43 -6.37
N THR A 122 -2.14 11.36 -7.70
CA THR A 122 -1.01 11.94 -8.46
C THR A 122 -1.16 13.42 -8.81
N VAL A 123 -2.15 14.11 -8.25
CA VAL A 123 -2.32 15.57 -8.44
C VAL A 123 -1.75 16.31 -7.23
N PRO A 124 -0.68 17.12 -7.39
CA PRO A 124 -0.28 18.03 -6.33
C PRO A 124 -1.34 19.12 -6.19
N ALA A 125 -1.88 19.27 -4.98
CA ALA A 125 -2.55 20.47 -4.52
C ALA A 125 -3.76 20.95 -5.35
N ASN A 126 -4.88 20.22 -5.33
CA ASN A 126 -6.13 20.98 -5.30
C ASN A 126 -6.10 21.79 -4.00
N VAL A 127 -6.02 23.12 -4.13
CA VAL A 127 -6.10 24.07 -3.01
C VAL A 127 -7.30 23.75 -2.11
N GLU A 128 -8.39 23.25 -2.67
CA GLU A 128 -9.58 22.80 -1.95
C GLU A 128 -9.34 21.55 -1.08
N MET A 129 -8.48 20.60 -1.51
CA MET A 129 -8.13 19.44 -0.69
C MET A 129 -7.23 19.84 0.48
N ILE A 130 -6.26 20.73 0.22
CA ILE A 130 -5.38 21.29 1.26
C ILE A 130 -6.20 22.14 2.23
N GLN A 131 -7.12 22.96 1.73
CA GLN A 131 -8.02 23.77 2.56
C GLN A 131 -8.95 22.91 3.41
N ARG A 132 -9.52 21.82 2.86
CA ARG A 132 -10.33 20.88 3.65
C ARG A 132 -9.51 20.18 4.73
N HIS A 133 -8.27 19.77 4.41
CA HIS A 133 -7.37 19.19 5.40
C HIS A 133 -7.05 20.21 6.50
N ILE A 134 -6.58 21.41 6.17
CA ILE A 134 -6.30 22.47 7.15
C ILE A 134 -7.55 22.79 7.98
N ALA A 135 -8.74 22.88 7.38
CA ALA A 135 -9.99 23.20 8.08
C ALA A 135 -10.49 22.08 9.03
N LEU A 136 -10.04 20.84 8.87
CA LEU A 136 -10.37 19.76 9.82
C LEU A 136 -9.45 19.76 11.05
N TYR A 137 -8.33 20.49 11.01
CA TYR A 137 -7.33 20.56 12.08
C TYR A 137 -7.12 22.00 12.61
N ALA A 138 -7.98 22.95 12.23
CA ALA A 138 -8.04 24.34 12.72
C ALA A 138 -9.32 24.55 13.53
#